data_AF-A0AAV4PBS1-F1
#
_entry.id   AF-A0AAV4PBS1-F1
#
_cell.length_a   1.000
_cell.length_b   1.000
_cell.length_c   1.000
_cell.angle_alpha   90.00
_cell.angle_beta   90.00
_cell.angle_gamma   90.00
#
_symmetry.space_group_name_H-M   'P 1'
#
loop_
_entity.id
_entity.type
_entity.pdbx_description
1 polymer ?
#
loop_
_entity_poly.entity_id
_entity_poly.type
_entity_poly.pdbx_seq_one_letter_code
_entity_poly.pdbx_strand_id
1 'polypeptide(L)'
;MPQENNNHHPNYFRSLEESSKRFQKLVKWTNNGKKTKKGTPVLHSSFKGFVLRVKHHVSPKMKLGTLTLKELDNFIVHMIDLIEKELSNLNKMNPKKTLSLEQMKTAVKLCLPANLADASDEFAKLAVRSYFEEVFR
;
A
#
# COMPACT_ATOMS: atom_id res chain seq x y z
N MET A 1 -33.20 23.95 13.14
CA MET A 1 -32.09 23.16 13.69
C MET A 1 -32.04 21.82 12.97
N PRO A 2 -31.13 21.58 12.01
CA PRO A 2 -30.99 20.26 11.42
C PRO A 2 -30.12 19.38 12.33
N GLN A 3 -30.62 18.17 12.58
CA GLN A 3 -30.06 17.16 13.47
C GLN A 3 -28.75 16.59 12.89
N GLU A 4 -27.70 16.50 13.71
CA GLU A 4 -26.44 15.83 13.38
C GLU A 4 -26.66 14.33 13.13
N ASN A 5 -26.42 13.90 11.89
CA ASN A 5 -26.43 12.50 11.49
C ASN A 5 -25.11 11.84 11.92
N ASN A 6 -25.08 11.34 13.17
CA ASN A 6 -24.02 10.49 13.70
C ASN A 6 -24.10 9.06 13.15
N ASN A 7 -23.82 8.87 11.85
CA ASN A 7 -23.54 7.55 11.29
C ASN A 7 -22.06 7.19 11.50
N HIS A 8 -21.68 6.92 12.76
CA HIS A 8 -20.41 6.28 13.05
C HIS A 8 -20.57 4.77 12.83
N HIS A 9 -20.20 4.28 11.64
CA HIS A 9 -20.28 2.86 11.29
C HIS A 9 -19.25 2.06 12.11
N PRO A 10 -19.66 1.26 13.13
CA PRO A 10 -18.73 0.59 14.06
C PRO A 10 -17.92 -0.55 13.41
N ASN A 11 -18.19 -0.85 12.14
CA ASN A 11 -17.69 -2.04 11.44
C ASN A 11 -16.60 -1.73 10.41
N TYR A 12 -16.13 -0.48 10.30
CA TYR A 12 -15.04 -0.14 9.37
C TYR A 12 -13.77 -0.95 9.70
N PHE A 13 -13.40 -1.02 10.99
CA PHE A 13 -12.18 -1.69 11.42
C PHE A 13 -12.22 -3.21 11.23
N ARG A 14 -13.36 -3.86 11.52
CA ARG A 14 -13.56 -5.31 11.29
C ARG A 14 -13.54 -5.65 9.79
N SER A 15 -14.17 -4.81 8.96
CA SER A 15 -14.15 -4.94 7.50
C SER A 15 -12.73 -4.81 6.93
N LEU A 16 -11.91 -3.92 7.48
CA LEU A 16 -10.52 -3.71 7.06
C LEU A 16 -9.62 -4.90 7.42
N GLU A 17 -9.81 -5.46 8.60
CA GLU A 17 -9.05 -6.62 9.06
C GLU A 17 -9.39 -7.88 8.25
N GLU A 18 -10.66 -8.07 7.90
CA GLU A 18 -11.12 -9.12 6.99
C GLU A 18 -10.59 -8.94 5.57
N SER A 19 -10.59 -7.70 5.05
CA SER A 19 -9.99 -7.38 3.75
C SER A 19 -8.48 -7.62 3.72
N SER A 20 -7.76 -7.30 4.79
CA SER A 20 -6.31 -7.56 4.93
C SER A 20 -5.99 -9.05 4.94
N LYS A 21 -6.71 -9.86 5.75
CA LYS A 21 -6.54 -11.32 5.81
C LYS A 21 -6.81 -12.00 4.46
N ARG A 22 -7.82 -11.53 3.73
CA ARG A 22 -8.16 -12.02 2.38
C ARG A 22 -7.11 -11.64 1.34
N PHE A 23 -6.52 -10.45 1.46
CA PHE A 23 -5.44 -10.00 0.59
C PHE A 23 -4.17 -10.86 0.76
N GLN A 24 -3.80 -11.18 2.00
CA GLN A 24 -2.61 -11.98 2.32
C GLN A 24 -2.68 -13.43 1.80
N LYS A 25 -3.86 -14.08 1.91
CA LYS A 25 -4.07 -15.43 1.35
C LYS A 25 -3.83 -15.52 -0.16
N LEU A 26 -4.07 -14.44 -0.90
CA LEU A 26 -3.88 -14.38 -2.35
C LEU A 26 -2.44 -14.09 -2.78
N VAL A 27 -1.67 -13.33 -2.00
CA VAL A 27 -0.24 -13.06 -2.28
C VAL A 27 0.57 -14.37 -2.29
N LYS A 28 0.24 -15.30 -1.39
CA LYS A 28 0.92 -16.61 -1.26
C LYS A 28 0.72 -17.54 -2.46
N TRP A 29 -0.37 -17.41 -3.22
CA TRP A 29 -0.69 -18.32 -4.33
C TRP A 29 0.14 -18.03 -5.61
N THR A 30 0.70 -16.82 -5.76
CA THR A 30 1.22 -16.36 -7.07
C THR A 30 2.75 -16.30 -7.21
N ASN A 31 3.54 -16.71 -6.21
CA ASN A 31 5.01 -16.65 -6.29
C ASN A 31 5.65 -17.66 -7.28
N ASN A 32 4.85 -18.38 -8.07
CA ASN A 32 5.33 -19.17 -9.21
C ASN A 32 5.37 -18.33 -10.50
N GLY A 33 6.36 -17.44 -10.62
CA GLY A 33 6.58 -16.61 -11.81
C GLY A 33 7.75 -17.08 -12.67
N LYS A 34 7.47 -17.48 -13.92
CA LYS A 34 8.44 -17.90 -14.96
C LYS A 34 9.31 -16.72 -15.44
N LYS A 35 10.61 -16.98 -15.65
CA LYS A 35 11.60 -16.02 -16.19
C LYS A 35 11.44 -15.84 -17.70
N THR A 36 11.41 -14.60 -18.19
CA THR A 36 11.53 -14.27 -19.62
C THR A 36 12.95 -13.82 -19.97
N LYS A 37 13.41 -14.20 -21.17
CA LYS A 37 14.78 -14.00 -21.68
C LYS A 37 14.92 -12.63 -22.38
N LYS A 38 16.09 -12.00 -22.15
CA LYS A 38 16.76 -10.89 -22.86
C LYS A 38 16.53 -9.46 -22.35
N GLY A 39 17.66 -8.81 -22.02
CA GLY A 39 17.85 -7.35 -22.03
C GLY A 39 17.71 -6.67 -20.68
N THR A 40 18.84 -6.44 -20.00
CA THR A 40 19.09 -5.54 -18.85
C THR A 40 17.97 -5.43 -17.79
N PRO A 41 18.13 -6.01 -16.59
CA PRO A 41 17.12 -5.92 -15.55
C PRO A 41 17.11 -4.51 -14.95
N VAL A 42 16.45 -3.56 -15.61
CA VAL A 42 15.84 -2.48 -14.84
C VAL A 42 14.72 -3.16 -14.08
N LEU A 43 14.97 -3.42 -12.79
CA LEU A 43 14.00 -3.89 -11.81
C LEU A 43 12.93 -2.81 -11.58
N HIS A 44 12.35 -2.24 -12.64
CA HIS A 44 11.10 -1.52 -12.53
C HIS A 44 10.00 -2.58 -12.39
N SER A 45 9.91 -3.10 -11.17
CA SER A 45 8.90 -4.05 -10.73
C SER A 45 7.54 -3.42 -10.98
N SER A 46 6.92 -3.73 -12.12
CA SER A 46 5.61 -3.17 -12.44
C SER A 46 4.59 -3.62 -11.38
N PHE A 47 3.86 -2.66 -10.82
CA PHE A 47 2.81 -2.87 -9.82
C PHE A 47 1.50 -3.34 -10.43
N LYS A 48 1.39 -3.45 -11.77
CA LYS A 48 0.19 -3.89 -12.49
C LYS A 48 -0.43 -5.17 -11.93
N GLY A 49 0.40 -6.16 -11.57
CA GLY A 49 -0.07 -7.41 -10.96
C GLY A 49 -0.75 -7.18 -9.60
N PHE A 50 -0.21 -6.29 -8.77
CA PHE A 50 -0.81 -5.91 -7.49
C PHE A 50 -2.10 -5.10 -7.70
N VAL A 51 -2.11 -4.15 -8.64
CA VAL A 51 -3.30 -3.37 -9.00
C VAL A 51 -4.45 -4.29 -9.41
N LEU A 52 -4.19 -5.28 -10.27
CA LEU A 52 -5.20 -6.25 -10.68
C LEU A 52 -5.71 -7.11 -9.51
N ARG A 53 -4.84 -7.51 -8.58
CA ARG A 53 -5.23 -8.25 -7.36
C ARG A 53 -6.14 -7.41 -6.46
N VAL A 54 -5.78 -6.16 -6.19
CA VAL A 54 -6.60 -5.23 -5.38
C VAL A 54 -7.93 -4.97 -6.07
N LYS A 55 -7.91 -4.69 -7.38
CA LYS A 55 -9.12 -4.48 -8.17
C LYS A 55 -10.06 -5.68 -8.13
N HIS A 56 -9.53 -6.91 -8.21
CA HIS A 56 -10.35 -8.12 -8.09
C HIS A 56 -10.98 -8.25 -6.70
N HIS A 57 -10.26 -7.86 -5.65
CA HIS A 57 -10.78 -7.84 -4.27
C HIS A 57 -11.93 -6.84 -4.09
N VAL A 58 -11.80 -5.62 -4.63
CA VAL A 58 -12.79 -4.55 -4.47
C VAL A 58 -14.00 -4.74 -5.39
N SER A 59 -13.80 -5.15 -6.64
CA SER A 59 -14.87 -5.29 -7.64
C SER A 59 -14.54 -6.37 -8.67
N PRO A 60 -14.91 -7.63 -8.40
CA PRO A 60 -14.58 -8.77 -9.27
C PRO A 60 -15.07 -8.57 -10.72
N LYS A 61 -16.29 -8.05 -10.90
CA LYS A 61 -16.96 -7.89 -12.20
C LYS A 61 -16.41 -6.73 -13.05
N MET A 62 -15.74 -5.74 -12.44
CA MET A 62 -15.17 -4.60 -13.16
C MET A 62 -14.03 -5.06 -14.10
N LYS A 63 -13.70 -4.32 -15.15
CA LYS A 63 -12.49 -4.56 -15.97
C LYS A 63 -11.68 -3.27 -16.04
N LEU A 64 -10.36 -3.40 -16.09
CA LEU A 64 -9.46 -2.26 -16.29
C LEU A 64 -8.86 -2.34 -17.69
N GLY A 65 -8.87 -1.22 -18.41
CA GLY A 65 -8.18 -1.09 -19.68
C GLY A 65 -6.66 -1.08 -19.50
N THR A 66 -5.92 -1.38 -20.57
CA THR A 66 -4.45 -1.41 -20.58
C THR A 66 -3.84 -0.04 -20.30
N LEU A 67 -4.44 1.04 -20.83
CA LEU A 67 -4.04 2.42 -20.56
C LEU A 67 -4.25 2.78 -19.09
N THR A 68 -5.45 2.56 -18.55
CA THR A 68 -5.75 2.80 -17.12
C THR A 68 -4.82 2.05 -16.20
N LEU A 69 -4.51 0.79 -16.53
CA LEU A 69 -3.58 -0.02 -15.76
C LEU A 69 -2.14 0.54 -15.80
N LYS A 70 -1.72 1.16 -16.91
CA LYS A 70 -0.44 1.87 -17.02
C LYS A 70 -0.44 3.15 -16.19
N GLU A 71 -1.51 3.93 -16.22
CA GLU A 71 -1.63 5.15 -15.42
C GLU A 71 -1.62 4.84 -13.91
N LEU A 72 -2.30 3.76 -13.49
CA LEU A 72 -2.24 3.31 -12.09
C LEU A 72 -0.85 2.82 -11.67
N ASP A 73 -0.12 2.18 -12.57
CA ASP A 73 1.28 1.76 -12.34
C ASP A 73 2.16 2.99 -12.11
N ASN A 74 2.09 3.97 -13.01
CA ASN A 74 2.84 5.22 -12.92
C ASN A 74 2.45 6.04 -11.68
N PHE A 75 1.16 6.06 -11.31
CA PHE A 75 0.68 6.73 -10.12
C PHE A 75 1.34 6.17 -8.85
N ILE A 76 1.43 4.84 -8.72
CA ILE A 76 2.08 4.21 -7.56
C ILE A 76 3.57 4.58 -7.50
N VAL A 77 4.26 4.55 -8.64
CA VAL A 77 5.67 4.95 -8.72
C VAL A 77 5.84 6.40 -8.27
N HIS A 78 5.02 7.32 -8.77
CA HIS A 78 5.07 8.73 -8.38
C HIS A 78 4.81 8.94 -6.88
N MET A 79 3.89 8.18 -6.28
CA MET A 79 3.65 8.24 -4.83
C MET A 79 4.85 7.74 -4.02
N ILE A 80 5.56 6.72 -4.50
CA ILE A 80 6.79 6.21 -3.87
C ILE A 80 7.90 7.25 -3.97
N ASP A 81 8.10 7.85 -5.15
CA ASP A 81 9.10 8.90 -5.35
C ASP A 81 8.84 10.11 -4.44
N LEU A 82 7.57 10.47 -4.26
CA LEU A 82 7.16 11.54 -3.35
C LEU A 82 7.54 11.21 -1.89
N ILE A 83 7.24 9.99 -1.43
CA ILE A 83 7.57 9.54 -0.07
C ILE A 83 9.10 9.44 0.11
N GLU A 84 9.83 8.91 -0.87
CA GLU A 84 11.28 8.79 -0.84
C GLU A 84 11.96 10.16 -0.75
N LYS A 85 11.48 11.13 -1.53
CA LYS A 85 11.99 12.51 -1.49
C LYS A 85 11.83 13.11 -0.10
N GLU A 86 10.66 12.93 0.52
CA GLU A 86 10.41 13.45 1.86
C GLU A 86 11.22 12.71 2.92
N LEU A 87 11.40 11.41 2.76
CA LEU A 87 12.25 10.61 3.62
C LEU A 87 13.72 11.05 3.57
N SER A 88 14.20 11.38 2.36
CA SER A 88 15.53 11.94 2.14
C SER A 88 15.69 13.30 2.86
N ASN A 89 14.66 14.15 2.80
CA ASN A 89 14.65 15.44 3.50
C ASN A 89 14.71 15.24 5.03
N LEU A 90 13.88 14.34 5.57
CA LEU A 90 13.89 14.01 7.01
C LEU A 90 15.24 13.43 7.45
N ASN A 91 15.87 12.60 6.61
CA ASN A 91 17.19 12.05 6.91
C ASN A 91 18.30 13.11 6.84
N LYS A 92 18.18 14.14 6.00
CA LYS A 92 19.13 15.27 6.00
C LYS A 92 19.02 16.09 7.28
N MET A 93 17.81 16.27 7.82
CA MET A 93 17.58 17.01 9.06
C MET A 93 18.03 16.23 10.30
N ASN A 94 17.76 14.92 10.33
CA ASN A 94 18.16 14.03 11.40
C ASN A 94 18.81 12.77 10.82
N PRO A 95 20.14 12.80 10.57
CA PRO A 95 20.84 11.72 9.90
C PRO A 95 20.84 10.45 10.76
N LYS A 96 20.13 9.44 10.28
CA LYS A 96 20.18 8.08 10.85
C LYS A 96 20.84 7.15 9.85
N LYS A 97 21.70 6.26 10.34
CA LYS A 97 22.35 5.22 9.51
C LYS A 97 21.37 4.18 8.98
N THR A 98 20.20 4.06 9.63
CA THR A 98 19.16 3.09 9.30
C THR A 98 17.83 3.80 9.23
N LEU A 99 17.04 3.47 8.20
CA LEU A 99 15.72 3.99 8.04
C LEU A 99 14.80 3.51 9.18
N SER A 100 14.25 4.44 9.94
CA SER A 100 13.34 4.13 11.05
C SER A 100 11.87 4.15 10.61
N LEU A 101 11.05 3.31 11.25
CA LEU A 101 9.58 3.31 11.07
C LEU A 101 8.96 4.69 11.36
N GLU A 102 9.49 5.42 12.35
CA GLU A 102 9.01 6.79 12.67
C GLU A 102 9.29 7.78 11.53
N GLN A 103 10.44 7.67 10.88
CA GLN A 103 10.78 8.50 9.72
C GLN A 103 9.86 8.18 8.55
N MET A 104 9.63 6.89 8.29
CA MET A 104 8.72 6.46 7.23
C MET A 104 7.28 6.93 7.49
N LYS A 105 6.79 6.76 8.72
CA LYS A 105 5.47 7.25 9.15
C LYS A 105 5.34 8.77 8.98
N THR A 106 6.36 9.51 9.41
CA THR A 106 6.36 10.98 9.30
C THR A 106 6.36 11.42 7.83
N ALA A 107 7.20 10.82 6.99
CA ALA A 107 7.21 11.10 5.55
C ALA A 107 5.83 10.84 4.92
N VAL A 108 5.20 9.69 5.22
CA VAL A 108 3.86 9.37 4.71
C VAL A 108 2.81 10.40 5.17
N LYS A 109 2.88 10.85 6.43
CA LYS A 109 1.98 11.91 6.96
C LYS A 109 2.18 13.27 6.30
N LEU A 110 3.38 13.56 5.80
CA LEU A 110 3.68 14.79 5.07
C LEU A 110 3.21 14.71 3.61
N CYS A 111 3.23 13.53 3.01
CA CYS A 111 2.82 13.33 1.62
C CYS A 111 1.29 13.14 1.43
N LEU A 112 0.57 12.65 2.45
CA LEU A 112 -0.86 12.33 2.36
C LEU A 112 -1.73 13.29 3.17
N PRO A 113 -2.94 13.64 2.68
CA PRO A 113 -3.88 14.45 3.44
C PRO A 113 -4.43 13.68 4.66
N ALA A 114 -4.73 14.41 5.74
CA ALA A 114 -5.10 13.93 7.08
C ALA A 114 -5.76 12.54 7.14
N ASN A 115 -7.02 12.41 6.71
CA ASN A 115 -7.78 11.15 6.82
C ASN A 115 -7.11 9.97 6.10
N LEU A 116 -6.40 10.23 5.00
CA LEU A 116 -5.69 9.20 4.25
C LEU A 116 -4.41 8.77 4.98
N ALA A 117 -3.69 9.73 5.57
CA ALA A 117 -2.48 9.45 6.35
C ALA A 117 -2.77 8.58 7.59
N ASP A 118 -3.87 8.86 8.29
CA ASP A 118 -4.27 8.08 9.47
C ASP A 118 -4.71 6.66 9.06
N ALA A 119 -5.49 6.53 7.97
CA ALA A 119 -5.83 5.22 7.44
C ALA A 119 -4.58 4.42 7.03
N SER A 120 -3.60 5.06 6.36
CA SER A 120 -2.34 4.43 5.99
C SER A 120 -1.53 3.96 7.19
N ASP A 121 -1.48 4.72 8.29
CA ASP A 121 -0.81 4.31 9.54
C ASP A 121 -1.45 3.07 10.15
N GLU A 122 -2.78 3.00 10.16
CA GLU A 122 -3.51 1.81 10.65
C GLU A 122 -3.26 0.57 9.78
N PHE A 123 -3.33 0.72 8.45
CA PHE A 123 -3.00 -0.38 7.53
C PHE A 123 -1.55 -0.86 7.70
N ALA A 124 -0.60 0.05 7.90
CA ALA A 124 0.80 -0.30 8.10
C ALA A 124 1.00 -1.14 9.38
N LYS A 125 0.38 -0.75 10.49
CA LYS A 125 0.42 -1.51 11.76
C LYS A 125 -0.13 -2.92 11.57
N LEU A 126 -1.27 -3.06 10.89
CA LEU A 126 -1.88 -4.35 10.59
C LEU A 126 -0.96 -5.22 9.72
N ALA A 127 -0.33 -4.64 8.69
CA ALA A 127 0.58 -5.35 7.81
C ALA A 127 1.81 -5.87 8.56
N VAL A 128 2.44 -5.04 9.39
CA VAL A 128 3.59 -5.43 10.22
C VAL A 128 3.18 -6.54 11.19
N ARG A 129 2.06 -6.37 11.89
CA ARG A 129 1.53 -7.38 12.82
C ARG A 129 1.32 -8.72 12.12
N SER A 130 0.61 -8.73 10.99
CA SER A 130 0.37 -9.96 10.26
C SER A 130 1.65 -10.60 9.74
N TYR A 131 2.63 -9.80 9.29
CA TYR A 131 3.92 -10.33 8.89
C TYR A 131 4.62 -11.08 10.03
N PHE A 132 4.64 -10.50 11.24
CA PHE A 132 5.22 -11.17 12.40
C PHE A 132 4.44 -12.44 12.78
N GLU A 133 3.10 -12.40 12.76
CA GLU A 133 2.26 -13.57 13.02
C GLU A 133 2.44 -14.69 11.98
N GLU A 134 2.79 -14.38 10.74
CA GLU A 134 3.00 -15.39 9.70
C GLU A 134 4.41 -15.98 9.69
N VAL A 135 5.42 -15.18 10.05
CA VAL A 135 6.84 -15.60 10.00
C VAL A 135 7.28 -16.32 11.27
N PHE A 136 6.74 -15.95 12.43
CA PHE A 136 7.15 -16.48 13.75
C PHE A 136 6.13 -17.44 14.37
N ARG A 137 5.25 -18.01 13.55
CA ARG A 137 4.35 -19.10 13.92
C ARG A 137 4.97 -20.43 13.55
#